data_AF-A0A512M776-F1
#
_entry.id   AF-A0A512M776-F1
#
_cell.length_a   1.000
_cell.length_b   1.000
_cell.length_c   1.000
_cell.angle_alpha   90.00
_cell.angle_beta   90.00
_cell.angle_gamma   90.00
#
_symmetry.space_group_name_H-M   'P 1'
#
loop_
_entity.id
_entity.type
_entity.pdbx_description
1 polymer ?
#
loop_
_entity_poly.entity_id
_entity_poly.type
_entity_poly.pdbx_seq_one_letter_code
_entity_poly.pdbx_strand_id
1 'polypeptide(L)'
;MLNEFKKFILKGNVIDLSTGVIIGAAFGSIVTAFTKGIVEPLIGMFGGGANPDLKIKLGEKTIKVMEKSVAGVETEVTKVVPFLQLDIGAVIGAIIGFLITAAVIFFVIIKPANKLMSMMKREEAAAPPPAPTADVVLLTEIRDLLKQKA
;
A
#
# COMPACT_ATOMS: atom_id res chain seq x y z
N MET A 1 19.55 24.02 -14.53
CA MET A 1 19.37 22.83 -13.66
C MET A 1 18.76 23.16 -12.29
N LEU A 2 19.49 23.66 -11.29
CA LEU A 2 18.95 23.91 -9.93
C LEU A 2 17.77 24.91 -9.89
N ASN A 3 17.86 25.99 -10.69
CA ASN A 3 16.78 26.98 -10.78
C ASN A 3 15.53 26.46 -11.52
N GLU A 4 15.72 25.55 -12.47
CA GLU A 4 14.61 24.89 -13.21
C GLU A 4 13.94 23.84 -12.34
N PHE A 5 14.73 23.08 -11.57
CA PHE A 5 14.24 22.15 -10.59
C PHE A 5 13.42 22.86 -9.51
N LYS A 6 13.92 23.96 -8.94
CA LYS A 6 13.16 24.79 -7.99
C LYS A 6 11.85 25.29 -8.60
N LYS A 7 11.86 25.80 -9.84
CA LYS A 7 10.63 26.20 -10.56
C LYS A 7 9.67 25.03 -10.80
N PHE A 8 10.18 23.82 -10.99
CA PHE A 8 9.38 22.61 -11.18
C PHE A 8 8.70 22.17 -9.88
N ILE A 9 9.39 22.15 -8.74
CA ILE A 9 8.75 21.80 -7.46
C ILE A 9 7.77 22.88 -7.03
N LEU A 10 8.08 24.15 -7.29
CA LEU A 10 7.19 25.28 -6.99
C LEU A 10 5.89 25.31 -7.81
N LYS A 11 5.68 24.41 -8.78
CA LYS A 11 4.41 24.28 -9.52
C LYS A 11 3.22 23.79 -8.67
N GLY A 12 3.36 23.66 -7.35
CA GLY A 12 2.31 23.26 -6.39
C GLY A 12 1.95 21.79 -6.50
N ASN A 13 1.48 21.37 -7.68
CA ASN A 13 1.09 20.01 -8.03
C ASN A 13 2.19 18.94 -7.78
N VAL A 14 3.47 19.32 -7.84
CA VAL A 14 4.60 18.41 -7.60
C VAL A 14 4.85 18.21 -6.10
N ILE A 15 4.64 19.23 -5.26
CA ILE A 15 4.90 19.14 -3.81
C ILE A 15 3.85 18.24 -3.15
N ASP A 16 2.57 18.43 -3.49
CA ASP A 16 1.48 17.64 -2.93
C ASP A 16 1.58 16.17 -3.36
N LEU A 17 1.88 15.93 -4.63
CA LEU A 17 2.13 14.58 -5.16
C LEU A 17 3.35 13.92 -4.50
N SER A 18 4.46 14.65 -4.35
CA SER A 18 5.69 14.11 -3.73
C SER A 18 5.46 13.75 -2.27
N THR A 19 4.70 14.58 -1.55
CA THR A 19 4.37 14.34 -0.14
C THR A 19 3.51 13.08 0.00
N GLY A 20 2.49 12.91 -0.86
CA GLY A 20 1.65 11.72 -0.85
C GLY A 20 2.43 10.43 -1.11
N VAL A 21 3.37 10.43 -2.06
CA VAL A 21 4.19 9.25 -2.39
C VAL A 21 5.13 8.87 -1.25
N ILE A 22 5.80 9.84 -0.63
CA ILE A 22 6.74 9.59 0.48
C ILE A 22 6.01 9.05 1.71
N ILE A 23 4.87 9.67 2.07
CA ILE A 23 4.04 9.21 3.19
C ILE A 23 3.49 7.81 2.91
N GLY A 24 3.02 7.56 1.68
CA GLY A 24 2.53 6.24 1.27
C GLY A 24 3.59 5.14 1.40
N ALA A 25 4.82 5.42 0.96
CA ALA A 25 5.94 4.48 1.08
C ALA A 25 6.30 4.19 2.55
N ALA A 26 6.46 5.24 3.37
CA ALA A 26 6.79 5.09 4.79
C ALA A 26 5.69 4.35 5.57
N PHE A 27 4.43 4.67 5.29
CA PHE A 27 3.28 4.04 5.93
C PHE A 27 3.15 2.56 5.54
N GLY A 28 3.41 2.21 4.28
CA GLY A 28 3.45 0.82 3.82
C GLY A 28 4.43 -0.05 4.61
N SER A 29 5.61 0.50 4.97
CA SER A 29 6.58 -0.21 5.81
C SER A 29 6.07 -0.46 7.23
N ILE A 30 5.41 0.52 7.85
CA ILE A 30 4.82 0.39 9.19
C ILE A 30 3.76 -0.71 9.20
N VAL A 31 2.87 -0.71 8.21
CA VAL A 31 1.82 -1.71 8.08
C VAL A 31 2.43 -3.10 7.86
N THR A 32 3.44 -3.21 7.00
CA THR A 32 4.12 -4.49 6.75
C THR A 32 4.76 -5.03 8.04
N ALA A 33 5.39 -4.17 8.83
CA ALA A 33 5.99 -4.55 10.12
C ALA A 33 4.92 -5.00 11.13
N PHE A 34 3.76 -4.32 11.18
CA PHE A 34 2.65 -4.71 12.04
C PHE A 34 2.04 -6.05 11.62
N THR A 35 1.79 -6.25 10.32
CA THR A 35 1.26 -7.52 9.82
C THR A 35 2.23 -8.67 10.12
N LYS A 36 3.51 -8.53 9.78
CA LYS A 36 4.50 -9.58 10.02
C LYS A 36 4.77 -9.83 11.50
N GLY A 37 4.77 -8.78 12.31
CA GLY A 37 5.13 -8.87 13.73
C GLY A 37 3.99 -9.35 14.63
N ILE A 38 2.75 -9.07 14.26
CA ILE A 38 1.59 -9.32 15.13
C ILE A 38 0.57 -10.24 14.45
N VAL A 39 0.24 -9.96 13.19
CA VAL A 39 -0.85 -10.67 12.51
C VAL A 39 -0.43 -12.07 12.07
N GLU A 40 0.72 -12.20 11.39
CA GLU A 40 1.23 -13.50 10.92
C GLU A 40 1.43 -14.53 12.06
N PRO A 41 2.02 -14.17 13.23
CA PRO A 41 2.13 -15.07 14.37
C PRO A 41 0.78 -15.47 14.97
N LEU A 42 -0.20 -14.56 15.00
CA LEU A 42 -1.55 -14.88 15.48
C LEU A 42 -2.22 -15.90 14.56
N ILE A 43 -2.14 -15.73 13.24
CA ILE A 43 -2.68 -16.71 12.28
C ILE A 43 -1.96 -18.06 12.41
N GLY A 44 -0.63 -18.02 12.60
CA GLY A 44 0.19 -19.21 12.82
C GLY A 44 -0.24 -20.01 14.06
N MET A 45 -0.69 -19.35 15.13
CA MET A 45 -1.23 -19.99 16.33
C MET A 45 -2.58 -20.67 16.11
N PHE A 46 -3.44 -20.13 15.24
CA PHE A 46 -4.78 -20.69 14.96
C PHE A 46 -4.76 -21.82 13.91
N GLY A 47 -3.59 -22.34 13.56
CA GLY A 47 -3.46 -23.59 12.78
C GLY A 47 -3.25 -23.40 11.27
N GLY A 48 -2.93 -22.18 10.81
CA GLY A 48 -2.54 -21.92 9.42
C GLY A 48 -1.19 -21.21 9.39
N GLY A 49 -0.11 -21.94 9.10
CA GLY A 49 1.13 -21.27 8.70
C GLY A 49 0.87 -20.34 7.51
N ALA A 50 1.67 -19.29 7.38
CA ALA A 50 1.51 -18.30 6.32
C ALA A 50 1.48 -18.91 4.91
N ASN A 51 1.86 -20.19 4.72
CA ASN A 51 1.75 -20.91 3.46
C ASN A 51 1.14 -22.31 3.74
N PRO A 52 -0.08 -22.64 3.29
CA PRO A 52 -0.53 -24.03 3.27
C PRO A 52 0.46 -24.86 2.44
N ASP A 53 0.84 -26.05 2.88
CA ASP A 53 1.93 -26.83 2.26
C ASP A 53 1.48 -27.55 0.97
N LEU A 54 0.90 -26.79 0.02
CA LEU A 54 0.56 -27.24 -1.32
C LEU A 54 1.73 -26.94 -2.27
N LYS A 55 2.64 -27.91 -2.35
CA LYS A 55 3.74 -27.92 -3.32
C LYS A 55 3.43 -28.94 -4.40
N ILE A 56 3.12 -28.48 -5.62
CA ILE A 56 3.01 -29.38 -6.77
C ILE A 56 4.41 -29.54 -7.35
N LYS A 57 5.03 -30.71 -7.11
CA LYS A 57 6.32 -31.09 -7.71
C LYS A 57 6.07 -31.73 -9.07
N LEU A 58 6.18 -30.94 -10.14
CA LEU A 58 6.04 -31.45 -11.51
C LEU A 58 7.43 -31.86 -12.03
N GLY A 59 7.85 -33.08 -11.69
CA GLY A 59 9.07 -33.74 -12.20
C GLY A 59 10.25 -33.75 -11.22
N GLU A 60 10.79 -34.94 -10.96
CA GLU A 60 11.97 -35.14 -10.12
C GLU A 60 13.24 -35.21 -10.99
N LYS A 61 14.14 -34.24 -10.83
CA LYS A 61 15.54 -34.38 -11.25
C LYS A 61 16.46 -34.01 -10.09
N THR A 62 17.21 -34.99 -9.61
CA THR A 62 18.13 -34.86 -8.50
C THR A 62 19.36 -34.07 -8.92
N ILE A 63 19.56 -32.86 -8.40
CA ILE A 63 20.82 -32.11 -8.57
C ILE A 63 21.49 -32.00 -7.20
N LYS A 64 22.62 -32.70 -7.01
CA LYS A 64 23.46 -32.57 -5.82
C LYS A 64 24.08 -31.16 -5.81
N VAL A 65 23.60 -30.27 -4.93
CA VAL A 65 24.24 -28.98 -4.65
C VAL A 65 25.05 -29.12 -3.37
N MET A 66 26.37 -28.98 -3.48
CA MET A 66 27.26 -28.90 -2.32
C MET A 66 27.14 -27.51 -1.68
N GLU A 67 26.46 -27.42 -0.54
CA GLU A 67 26.52 -26.23 0.32
C GLU A 67 27.64 -26.41 1.36
N LYS A 68 28.63 -25.51 1.31
CA LYS A 68 29.66 -25.42 2.36
C LYS A 68 29.09 -24.61 3.53
N SER A 69 28.59 -25.30 4.55
CA SER A 69 28.20 -24.72 5.84
C SER A 69 29.41 -24.62 6.79
N VAL A 70 29.40 -23.59 7.64
CA VAL A 70 30.52 -23.02 8.43
C VAL A 70 30.88 -23.86 9.67
N ALA A 71 30.86 -25.20 9.59
CA ALA A 71 31.19 -26.04 10.74
C ALA A 71 31.80 -27.41 10.41
N GLY A 72 32.43 -27.59 9.24
CA GLY A 72 33.34 -28.73 9.01
C GLY A 72 32.75 -30.14 9.21
N VAL A 73 31.42 -30.29 9.14
CA VAL A 73 30.74 -31.59 9.13
C VAL A 73 30.10 -31.75 7.76
N GLU A 74 30.73 -32.58 6.93
CA GLU A 74 30.25 -32.96 5.61
C GLU A 74 29.03 -33.86 5.78
N THR A 75 27.84 -33.28 5.65
CA THR A 75 26.60 -34.05 5.54
C THR A 75 26.16 -33.96 4.09
N GLU A 76 26.15 -35.08 3.37
CA GLU A 76 25.64 -35.15 1.99
C GLU A 76 24.12 -34.87 1.99
N VAL A 77 23.73 -33.60 1.90
CA VAL A 77 22.32 -33.24 1.72
C VAL A 77 21.99 -33.35 0.24
N THR A 78 21.32 -34.44 -0.12
CA THR A 78 20.74 -34.63 -1.45
C THR A 78 19.54 -33.66 -1.59
N LYS A 79 19.80 -32.40 -1.95
CA LYS A 79 18.75 -31.44 -2.30
C LYS A 79 18.15 -31.82 -3.66
N VAL A 80 16.99 -32.46 -3.65
CA VAL A 80 16.17 -32.65 -4.86
C VAL A 80 15.73 -31.26 -5.31
N VAL A 81 16.24 -30.78 -6.45
CA VAL A 81 15.86 -29.48 -7.02
C VAL A 81 14.77 -29.75 -8.07
N PRO A 82 13.48 -29.60 -7.74
CA PRO A 82 12.42 -29.68 -8.74
C PRO A 82 12.66 -28.62 -9.83
N PHE A 83 12.64 -29.02 -11.10
CA PHE A 83 12.81 -28.13 -12.27
C PHE A 83 11.75 -27.01 -12.28
N LEU A 84 10.56 -27.29 -11.76
CA LEU A 84 9.48 -26.34 -11.58
C LEU A 84 8.74 -26.67 -10.28
N GLN A 85 8.99 -25.88 -9.22
CA GLN A 85 8.24 -25.94 -7.97
C GLN A 85 7.16 -24.87 -7.98
N LEU A 86 5.90 -25.29 -8.08
CA LEU A 86 4.76 -24.39 -7.94
C LEU A 86 4.31 -24.42 -6.47
N ASP A 87 4.77 -23.44 -5.70
CA ASP A 87 4.35 -23.20 -4.32
C ASP A 87 3.00 -22.44 -4.31
N ILE A 88 1.93 -23.14 -4.67
CA ILE A 88 0.55 -22.63 -4.59
C ILE A 88 0.23 -22.21 -3.14
N GLY A 89 0.84 -22.92 -2.18
CA GLY A 89 0.89 -22.56 -0.79
C GLY A 89 1.30 -21.12 -0.51
N ALA A 90 2.40 -20.68 -1.14
CA ALA A 90 2.91 -19.33 -0.94
C ALA A 90 1.98 -18.25 -1.51
N VAL A 91 1.30 -18.57 -2.61
CA VAL A 91 0.35 -17.65 -3.24
C VAL A 91 -0.90 -17.49 -2.39
N ILE A 92 -1.50 -18.59 -1.93
CA ILE A 92 -2.68 -18.55 -1.05
C ILE A 92 -2.34 -17.82 0.25
N GLY A 93 -1.16 -18.13 0.78
CA GLY A 93 -0.57 -17.44 1.92
C GLY A 93 -0.49 -15.93 1.78
N ALA A 94 0.12 -15.48 0.68
CA ALA A 94 0.25 -14.07 0.35
C ALA A 94 -1.11 -13.39 0.19
N ILE A 95 -2.11 -14.06 -0.38
CA ILE A 95 -3.48 -13.53 -0.51
C ILE A 95 -4.13 -13.36 0.86
N ILE A 96 -4.03 -14.36 1.74
CA ILE A 96 -4.58 -14.28 3.10
C ILE A 96 -3.88 -13.15 3.89
N GLY A 97 -2.55 -13.09 3.86
CA GLY A 97 -1.78 -12.02 4.50
C GLY A 97 -2.13 -10.64 3.95
N PHE A 98 -2.33 -10.51 2.64
CA PHE A 98 -2.78 -9.27 2.01
C PHE A 98 -4.18 -8.85 2.48
N LEU A 99 -5.15 -9.77 2.49
CA LEU A 99 -6.52 -9.48 2.93
C LEU A 99 -6.56 -9.01 4.39
N ILE A 100 -5.77 -9.63 5.27
CA ILE A 100 -5.74 -9.25 6.68
C ILE A 100 -5.02 -7.91 6.85
N THR A 101 -3.94 -7.68 6.12
CA THR A 101 -3.27 -6.37 6.08
C THR A 101 -4.24 -5.27 5.61
N ALA A 102 -4.97 -5.53 4.53
CA ALA A 102 -5.98 -4.61 4.02
C ALA A 102 -7.11 -4.36 5.03
N ALA A 103 -7.55 -5.40 5.76
CA ALA A 103 -8.53 -5.26 6.83
C ALA A 103 -8.01 -4.38 7.98
N VAL A 104 -6.75 -4.54 8.38
CA VAL A 104 -6.12 -3.70 9.41
C VAL A 104 -6.02 -2.24 8.94
N ILE A 105 -5.52 -1.98 7.72
CA ILE A 105 -5.47 -0.62 7.14
C ILE A 105 -6.87 -0.02 7.10
N PHE A 106 -7.85 -0.78 6.64
CA PHE A 106 -9.23 -0.33 6.53
C PHE A 106 -9.80 0.06 7.89
N PHE A 107 -9.56 -0.75 8.93
CA PHE A 107 -10.10 -0.49 10.26
C PHE A 107 -9.39 0.67 10.99
N VAL A 108 -8.06 0.78 10.85
CA VAL A 108 -7.25 1.76 11.59
C VAL A 108 -7.18 3.12 10.89
N ILE A 109 -7.22 3.16 9.56
CA ILE A 109 -7.13 4.42 8.79
C ILE A 109 -8.43 4.77 8.11
N ILE A 110 -8.92 3.89 7.23
CA ILE A 110 -10.03 4.25 6.33
C ILE A 110 -11.31 4.48 7.11
N LYS A 111 -11.62 3.65 8.10
CA LYS A 111 -12.81 3.76 8.93
C LYS A 111 -12.84 5.04 9.78
N PRO A 112 -11.80 5.40 10.56
CA PRO A 112 -11.80 6.66 11.28
C PRO A 112 -11.68 7.87 10.34
N ALA A 113 -10.92 7.79 9.25
CA ALA A 113 -10.86 8.87 8.25
C ALA A 113 -12.22 9.11 7.61
N ASN A 114 -12.95 8.07 7.21
CA ASN A 114 -14.32 8.17 6.71
C ASN A 114 -15.29 8.68 7.78
N LYS A 115 -15.11 8.29 9.04
CA LYS A 115 -15.93 8.78 10.16
C LYS A 115 -15.70 10.27 10.40
N LEU A 116 -14.46 10.72 10.37
CA LEU A 116 -14.10 12.13 10.52
C LEU A 116 -14.55 12.97 9.32
N MET A 117 -14.34 12.49 8.10
CA MET A 117 -14.82 13.17 6.89
C MET A 117 -16.34 13.26 6.85
N SER A 118 -17.08 12.26 7.34
CA SER A 118 -18.54 12.35 7.44
C SER A 118 -19.04 13.29 8.54
N MET A 119 -18.21 13.57 9.56
CA MET A 119 -18.46 14.62 10.54
C MET A 119 -18.17 16.01 9.95
N MET A 120 -17.03 16.18 9.27
CA MET A 120 -16.67 17.45 8.62
C MET A 120 -17.64 17.82 7.50
N LYS A 121 -18.08 16.85 6.68
CA LYS A 121 -19.07 17.09 5.61
C LYS A 121 -20.46 17.45 6.14
N ARG A 122 -20.74 17.11 7.41
CA ARG A 122 -21.96 17.49 8.12
C ARG A 122 -21.83 18.88 8.77
N GLU A 123 -20.61 19.28 9.16
CA GLU A 123 -20.27 20.66 9.54
C GLU A 123 -20.14 21.59 8.33
N GLU A 124 -19.69 21.13 7.17
CA GLU A 124 -19.58 21.91 5.92
C GLU A 124 -20.96 22.19 5.29
N ALA A 125 -22.00 21.43 5.69
CA ALA A 125 -23.40 21.78 5.45
C ALA A 125 -23.93 22.88 6.40
N ALA A 126 -23.18 23.21 7.47
CA ALA A 126 -23.50 24.23 8.45
C ALA A 126 -22.50 25.42 8.45
N ALA A 127 -21.32 25.26 7.84
CA ALA A 127 -20.42 26.36 7.51
C ALA A 127 -20.91 26.99 6.18
N PRO A 128 -20.97 28.33 6.07
CA PRO A 128 -21.17 28.98 4.79
C PRO A 128 -20.14 28.41 3.80
N PRO A 129 -20.54 28.03 2.57
CA PRO A 129 -19.62 27.52 1.57
C PRO A 129 -18.40 28.44 1.46
N PRO A 130 -17.18 27.89 1.28
CA PRO A 130 -15.97 28.68 1.17
C PRO A 130 -16.23 29.82 0.20
N ALA A 131 -15.96 31.05 0.63
CA ALA A 131 -16.22 32.23 -0.16
C ALA A 131 -15.66 31.98 -1.56
N PRO A 132 -16.47 32.13 -2.64
CA PRO A 132 -16.01 31.87 -3.98
C PRO A 132 -14.70 32.62 -4.21
N THR A 133 -13.73 31.95 -4.84
CA THR A 133 -12.44 32.56 -5.15
C THR A 133 -12.67 33.88 -5.90
N ALA A 134 -11.78 34.86 -5.73
CA ALA A 134 -11.94 36.18 -6.34
C ALA A 134 -12.26 36.09 -7.85
N ASP A 135 -11.66 35.11 -8.54
CA ASP A 135 -11.95 34.84 -9.95
C ASP A 135 -13.39 34.38 -10.18
N VAL A 136 -13.95 33.53 -9.33
CA VAL A 136 -15.35 33.07 -9.43
C VAL A 136 -16.32 34.21 -9.13
N VAL A 137 -15.96 35.12 -8.21
CA VAL A 137 -16.72 36.36 -7.95
C VAL A 137 -16.71 37.26 -9.18
N LEU A 138 -15.52 37.54 -9.73
CA LEU A 138 -15.36 38.36 -10.93
C LEU A 138 -16.08 37.75 -12.14
N LEU A 139 -16.02 36.43 -12.32
CA LEU A 139 -16.75 35.75 -13.40
C LEU A 139 -18.27 35.82 -13.21
N THR A 140 -18.75 35.85 -11.97
CA THR A 140 -20.17 36.05 -11.66
C THR A 140 -20.60 37.47 -12.00
N GLU A 141 -19.82 38.46 -11.59
CA GLU A 141 -20.04 39.87 -11.93
C GLU A 141 -20.01 40.10 -13.44
N ILE A 142 -19.04 39.53 -14.16
CA ILE A 142 -18.95 39.61 -15.63
C ILE A 142 -20.18 38.98 -16.29
N ARG A 143 -20.62 37.80 -15.83
CA ARG A 143 -21.84 37.16 -16.34
C ARG A 143 -23.06 38.07 -16.16
N ASP A 144 -23.18 38.69 -15.00
CA ASP A 144 -24.32 39.54 -14.68
C ASP A 144 -24.28 40.86 -15.47
N LEU A 145 -23.10 41.45 -15.67
CA LEU A 145 -22.88 42.60 -16.55
C LEU A 145 -23.17 42.27 -18.03
N LEU A 146 -22.84 41.06 -18.49
CA LEU A 146 -23.17 40.62 -19.85
C LEU A 146 -24.67 40.39 -20.03
N LYS A 147 -25.36 39.81 -19.04
CA LYS A 147 -26.83 39.67 -19.04
C LYS A 147 -27.54 41.02 -19.07
N GLN A 148 -26.93 42.06 -18.51
CA GLN A 148 -27.49 43.40 -18.47
C GLN A 148 -27.27 44.18 -19.78
N LYS A 149 -26.33 43.73 -20.64
CA LYS A 149 -26.05 44.31 -21.96
C LYS A 149 -26.70 43.56 -23.13
N ALA A 150 -27.26 42.37 -22.90
CA ALA A 150 -28.03 41.59 -23.86
C ALA A 150 -29.52 41.96 -23.78
#